data_AF-A0A011VL03-F1
#
_entry.id   AF-A0A011VL03-F1
#
_cell.length_a   1.000
_cell.length_b   1.000
_cell.length_c   1.000
_cell.angle_alpha   90.00
_cell.angle_beta   90.00
_cell.angle_gamma   90.00
#
_symmetry.space_group_name_H-M   'P 1'
#
loop_
_entity.id
_entity.type
_entity.pdbx_description
1 polymer ?
#
loop_
_entity_poly.entity_id
_entity_poly.type
_entity_poly.pdbx_seq_one_letter_code
_entity_poly.pdbx_strand_id
1 'polypeptide(L)' 'MAYMYSRRRTETLDYLQSMLGQLRAMAEAERCDMLTYLIEMAYLEASDIIRGERPANVHQARRTDAL' A
#
# COMPACT_ATOMS: atom_id res chain seq x y z
N MET A 1 9.35 -7.89 -21.40
CA MET A 1 8.01 -8.23 -20.84
C MET A 1 7.88 -7.87 -19.35
N ALA A 2 8.86 -8.15 -18.48
CA ALA A 2 8.78 -7.84 -17.03
C ALA A 2 8.62 -6.33 -16.69
N TYR A 3 9.24 -5.42 -17.44
CA TYR A 3 9.16 -3.97 -17.22
C TYR A 3 7.73 -3.40 -17.33
N MET A 4 6.89 -3.98 -18.20
CA MET A 4 5.50 -3.55 -18.36
C MET A 4 4.60 -4.05 -17.22
N TYR A 5 5.00 -5.12 -16.54
CA TYR A 5 4.30 -5.66 -15.38
C TYR A 5 4.63 -4.86 -14.12
N SER A 6 5.91 -4.52 -13.90
CA SER A 6 6.32 -3.65 -12.79
C SER A 6 5.70 -2.25 -12.91
N ARG A 7 5.68 -1.68 -14.12
CA ARG A 7 5.06 -0.36 -14.37
C ARG A 7 3.56 -0.35 -14.06
N ARG A 8 2.80 -1.35 -14.52
CA ARG A 8 1.37 -1.47 -14.20
C ARG A 8 1.12 -1.65 -12.71
N ARG A 9 2.00 -2.38 -12.03
CA ARG A 9 1.91 -2.58 -10.58
C ARG A 9 2.15 -1.28 -9.82
N THR A 10 3.13 -0.47 -10.22
CA THR A 10 3.35 0.87 -9.64
C THR A 10 2.16 1.78 -9.89
N GLU A 11 1.65 1.85 -11.13
CA GLU A 11 0.46 2.65 -11.48
C GLU A 11 -0.78 2.24 -10.65
N THR A 12 -0.95 0.94 -10.39
CA THR A 12 -2.03 0.43 -9.54
C THR A 12 -1.85 0.85 -8.08
N LEU A 13 -0.63 0.79 -7.56
CA LEU A 13 -0.32 1.18 -6.18
C LEU A 13 -0.46 2.70 -5.98
N ASP A 14 -0.04 3.52 -6.93
CA ASP A 14 -0.22 4.98 -6.90
C ASP A 14 -1.71 5.35 -6.87
N TYR A 15 -2.53 4.62 -7.64
CA TYR A 15 -3.98 4.76 -7.62
C TYR A 15 -4.58 4.35 -6.27
N LEU A 16 -4.16 3.21 -5.71
CA LEU A 16 -4.59 2.76 -4.38
C LEU A 16 -4.23 3.78 -3.29
N GLN A 17 -3.00 4.30 -3.31
CA GLN A 17 -2.55 5.32 -2.37
C GLN A 17 -3.43 6.57 -2.44
N SER A 18 -3.77 7.01 -3.65
CA SER A 18 -4.67 8.16 -3.86
C SER A 18 -6.07 7.92 -3.29
N MET A 19 -6.66 6.75 -3.51
CA MET A 19 -7.98 6.38 -2.95
C MET A 19 -7.95 6.29 -1.42
N LEU A 20 -6.89 5.72 -0.85
CA LEU A 20 -6.71 5.62 0.60
C LEU A 20 -6.66 7.01 1.24
N GLY A 21 -5.99 7.98 0.60
CA GLY A 21 -6.00 9.38 1.04
C GLY A 21 -7.41 9.99 1.08
N GLN A 22 -8.22 9.74 0.06
CA GLN A 22 -9.62 10.20 0.01
C GLN A 22 -10.47 9.55 1.10
N LEU A 23 -10.37 8.22 1.26
CA LEU A 23 -11.12 7.49 2.29
C LEU A 23 -10.75 7.93 3.70
N ARG A 24 -9.47 8.24 3.96
CA ARG A 24 -9.01 8.75 5.26
C ARG A 24 -9.69 10.08 5.59
N ALA A 25 -9.72 11.01 4.62
CA ALA A 25 -10.38 12.30 4.80
C ALA A 25 -11.88 12.16 5.08
N MET A 26 -12.55 11.21 4.42
CA MET A 26 -13.96 10.90 4.69
C MET A 26 -14.18 10.30 6.09
N ALA A 27 -13.35 9.34 6.51
CA ALA A 27 -13.43 8.72 7.83
C ALA A 27 -13.13 9.71 8.98
N GLU A 28 -12.19 10.62 8.74
CA GLU A 28 -11.84 11.71 9.67
C GLU A 28 -12.98 12.72 9.82
N ALA A 29 -13.68 13.06 8.73
CA ALA A 29 -14.87 13.91 8.77
C ALA A 29 -16.01 13.30 9.61
N GLU A 30 -16.16 11.98 9.57
CA GLU A 30 -17.15 11.22 10.36
C GLU A 30 -16.66 10.85 11.77
N ARG A 31 -15.47 11.31 12.20
CA ARG A 31 -14.88 11.03 13.52
C ARG A 31 -14.77 9.54 13.85
N CYS A 32 -14.55 8.71 12.84
CA CYS A 32 -14.43 7.27 13.00
C CYS A 32 -12.96 6.89 13.26
N ASP A 33 -12.47 7.12 14.48
CA ASP A 33 -11.04 7.01 14.83
C ASP A 33 -10.40 5.67 14.44
N MET A 34 -11.07 4.55 14.75
CA MET A 34 -10.57 3.22 14.40
C MET A 34 -10.51 2.99 12.88
N LEU A 35 -11.48 3.52 12.13
CA LEU A 35 -11.52 3.40 10.68
C LEU A 35 -10.42 4.27 10.03
N THR A 36 -10.24 5.49 10.52
CA THR A 36 -9.15 6.39 10.12
C THR A 36 -7.79 5.73 10.32
N TYR A 37 -7.57 5.13 11.49
CA TYR A 37 -6.34 4.40 11.79
C TYR A 37 -6.07 3.26 10.78
N LEU A 38 -7.07 2.40 10.51
CA LEU A 38 -6.89 1.28 9.58
C LEU A 38 -6.58 1.75 8.15
N ILE A 39 -7.24 2.81 7.69
CA ILE A 39 -7.00 3.39 6.37
C ILE A 39 -5.61 4.02 6.30
N GLU A 40 -5.19 4.73 7.36
CA GLU A 40 -3.85 5.33 7.46
C GLU A 40 -2.76 4.26 7.44
N MET A 41 -2.94 3.15 8.18
CA MET A 41 -2.00 2.02 8.15
C MET A 41 -1.90 1.40 6.75
N ALA A 42 -3.02 1.27 6.02
CA ALA A 42 -3.01 0.79 4.64
C ALA A 42 -2.31 1.77 3.69
N TYR A 43 -2.48 3.09 3.89
CA TYR A 43 -1.81 4.14 3.10
C TYR A 43 -0.29 4.09 3.26
N LEU A 44 0.19 3.91 4.51
CA LEU A 44 1.61 3.78 4.80
C LEU A 44 2.21 2.52 4.15
N GLU A 45 1.53 1.37 4.27
CA GLU A 45 2.00 0.13 3.64
C GLU A 45 2.08 0.25 2.11
N ALA A 46 1.09 0.88 1.46
CA ALA A 46 1.14 1.14 0.03
C ALA A 46 2.34 2.03 -0.35
N SER A 47 2.62 3.06 0.45
CA SER A 47 3.77 3.96 0.26
C SER A 47 5.10 3.21 0.37
N ASP A 48 5.24 2.32 1.37
CA ASP A 48 6.45 1.52 1.59
C ASP A 48 6.68 0.52 0.45
N ILE A 49 5.60 -0.08 -0.09
CA ILE A 49 5.69 -0.96 -1.26
C ILE A 49 6.11 -0.18 -2.52
N ILE A 50 5.60 1.04 -2.73
CA ILE A 50 5.97 1.90 -3.87
C ILE A 50 7.44 2.31 -3.79
N ARG A 51 7.93 2.67 -2.60
CA ARG A 51 9.34 3.00 -2.36
C ARG A 51 10.28 1.79 -2.51
N GLY A 52 9.73 0.58 -2.58
CA GLY A 52 10.51 -0.66 -2.62
C GLY A 52 11.10 -1.05 -1.27
N GLU A 53 10.64 -0.43 -0.18
CA GLU A 53 11.09 -0.69 1.19
C GLU A 53 10.51 -2.01 1.73
N ARG A 54 9.37 -2.47 1.18
CA ARG A 54 8.74 -3.75 1.51
C ARG A 54 8.33 -4.56 0.28
N PRO A 55 8.57 -5.88 0.25
CA PRO A 55 7.96 -6.73 -0.76
C PRO A 55 6.44 -6.76 -0.55
N ALA A 56 5.66 -6.44 -1.59
CA ALA A 56 4.18 -6.46 -1.53
C ALA A 56 3.57 -7.81 -1.10
N ASN A 57 4.37 -8.89 -1.11
CA ASN A 57 3.99 -10.18 -0.60
C ASN A 57 4.75 -10.43 0.71
N VAL A 58 4.06 -10.36 1.85
CA VAL A 58 4.61 -10.72 3.18
C VAL A 58 5.17 -12.16 3.19
N HIS A 59 4.64 -13.04 2.34
CA HIS A 59 5.12 -14.42 2.18
C HIS A 59 6.44 -14.55 1.41
N GLN A 60 6.83 -13.54 0.62
CA GLN A 60 8.01 -13.65 -0.24
C GLN A 60 9.31 -13.34 0.52
N ALA A 61 9.26 -12.48 1.54
CA ALA A 61 10.41 -12.20 2.41
C ALA A 61 10.94 -13.47 3.12
N ARG A 62 10.05 -14.36 3.58
CA ARG A 62 10.46 -15.61 4.27
C ARG A 62 11.11 -16.66 3.36
N ARG A 63 11.02 -16.53 2.03
CA ARG A 63 11.60 -17.51 1.10
C ARG A 63 13.06 -17.23 0.75
N THR A 64 13.54 -15.99 0.92
CA THR A 64 14.93 -15.62 0.62
C THR A 64 15.88 -15.83 1.79
N ASP A 65 15.36 -15.87 3.02
CA ASP A 65 16.17 -16.07 4.23
C ASP A 65 16.43 -17.56 4.54
N ALA A 66 15.97 -18.46 3.66
CA ALA A 66 16.05 -19.92 3.81
C ALA A 66 16.95 -20.60 2.75
N LEU A 67 17.86 -19.84 2.11
CA LEU A 67 18.90 -20.34 1.19
C LEU A 67 20.27 -19.80 1.60
#